data_AF-A0A3N6H6R3-F1
#
_entry.id   AF-A0A3N6H6R3-F1
#
_cell.length_a   1.000
_cell.length_b   1.000
_cell.length_c   1.000
_cell.angle_alpha   90.00
_cell.angle_beta   90.00
_cell.angle_gamma   90.00
#
_symmetry.space_group_name_H-M   'P 1'
#
loop_
_entity.id
_entity.type
_entity.pdbx_description
1 polymer ?
#
loop_
_entity_poly.entity_id
_entity_poly.type
_entity_poly.pdbx_seq_one_letter_code
_entity_poly.pdbx_strand_id
1 'polypeptide(L)'
;MNETEAGPGSPDRTPEFLLRLPGAGEVDRARGVLLDAVGTNGSRKFRILAGSPARDREMPSFSTHFAGTARMRAGLKRKGVLRPSTRWPGWLEAAEDIDCGSPSFAAGVLVGAPCNGWIDWKTEAGIPLSDFMEGVRSGLSRSWLVRGNNVSGADLVQKLWLPEGRVSLAAPRLRQGVGQGVSKERLRAIVEEDWGTTATYNQKLELIEELHAFLSRMKPGDTVCTPSGGRLYVGQISGPAEQTGSDSGLSDLRRPVEWQSKGHPYQGAGAAAVLPDRLRRRPPGPPGR
;
A
#
# COMPACT_ATOMS: atom_id res chain seq x y z
N MET A 1 -28.11 2.16 -47.23
CA MET A 1 -27.04 3.17 -47.22
C MET A 1 -27.59 4.38 -46.46
N ASN A 2 -27.20 4.73 -45.24
CA ASN A 2 -26.07 4.31 -44.42
C ASN A 2 -26.53 4.19 -42.96
N GLU A 3 -26.11 3.11 -42.32
CA GLU A 3 -26.05 2.98 -40.87
C GLU A 3 -24.97 3.91 -40.34
N THR A 4 -25.27 4.64 -39.27
CA THR A 4 -24.32 5.49 -38.57
C THR A 4 -23.61 4.61 -37.53
N GLU A 5 -22.42 4.13 -37.87
CA GLU A 5 -21.54 3.45 -36.93
C GLU A 5 -21.11 4.42 -35.82
N ALA A 6 -21.38 4.00 -34.57
CA ALA A 6 -20.83 4.60 -33.38
C ALA A 6 -19.31 4.43 -33.37
N GLY A 7 -18.58 5.54 -33.29
CA GLY A 7 -17.11 5.54 -33.21
C GLY A 7 -16.58 4.85 -31.94
N PRO A 8 -15.35 4.30 -31.99
CA PRO A 8 -14.75 3.59 -30.87
C PRO A 8 -14.45 4.56 -29.72
N GLY A 9 -14.77 4.13 -28.50
CA GLY A 9 -14.65 4.91 -27.27
C GLY A 9 -13.25 5.47 -27.02
N SER A 10 -13.21 6.68 -26.47
CA SER A 10 -12.01 7.44 -26.13
C SER A 10 -11.04 6.64 -25.23
N PRO A 11 -9.73 6.61 -25.53
CA PRO A 11 -8.73 5.83 -24.79
C PRO A 11 -8.30 6.42 -23.43
N ASP A 12 -8.84 7.57 -23.02
CA ASP A 12 -8.31 8.37 -21.89
C ASP A 12 -9.06 8.25 -20.56
N ARG A 13 -10.05 7.37 -20.46
CA ARG A 13 -10.84 7.25 -19.22
C ARG A 13 -10.24 6.17 -18.33
N THR A 14 -9.62 6.57 -17.22
CA THR A 14 -9.17 5.62 -16.19
C THR A 14 -10.32 4.68 -15.84
N PRO A 15 -10.09 3.35 -15.86
CA PRO A 15 -11.17 2.40 -15.65
C PRO A 15 -11.82 2.62 -14.28
N GLU A 16 -13.13 2.40 -14.23
CA GLU A 16 -13.84 2.32 -12.96
C GLU A 16 -13.49 0.99 -12.28
N PHE A 17 -13.21 1.08 -10.99
CA PHE A 17 -12.95 -0.06 -10.13
C PHE A 17 -14.06 -0.23 -9.11
N LEU A 18 -14.33 -1.49 -8.82
CA LEU A 18 -15.41 -1.97 -8.00
C LEU A 18 -14.85 -2.70 -6.79
N LEU A 19 -15.43 -2.45 -5.63
CA LEU A 19 -15.09 -3.09 -4.37
C LEU A 19 -16.30 -3.83 -3.82
N ARG A 20 -16.15 -5.13 -3.59
CA ARG A 20 -17.15 -5.94 -2.91
C ARG A 20 -16.97 -5.80 -1.41
N LEU A 21 -18.00 -5.32 -0.70
CA LEU A 21 -17.95 -5.19 0.74
C LEU A 21 -18.19 -6.55 1.44
N PRO A 22 -17.51 -6.85 2.54
CA PRO A 22 -17.74 -8.09 3.29
C PRO A 22 -19.18 -8.16 3.83
N GLY A 23 -19.90 -9.23 3.51
CA GLY A 23 -21.30 -9.41 3.92
C GLY A 23 -22.32 -8.66 3.06
N ALA A 24 -21.89 -7.99 1.99
CA ALA A 24 -22.78 -7.37 1.00
C ALA A 24 -23.34 -8.43 0.05
N GLY A 25 -24.33 -9.19 0.51
CA GLY A 25 -25.04 -10.17 -0.32
C GLY A 25 -25.72 -9.49 -1.51
N GLU A 26 -26.74 -8.67 -1.23
CA GLU A 26 -27.54 -7.93 -2.23
C GLU A 26 -27.14 -6.45 -2.36
N VAL A 27 -26.14 -6.00 -1.59
CA VAL A 27 -25.66 -4.62 -1.68
C VAL A 27 -24.71 -4.48 -2.86
N ASP A 28 -24.88 -3.39 -3.61
CA ASP A 28 -24.06 -3.10 -4.78
C ASP A 28 -22.56 -3.04 -4.44
N ARG A 29 -21.72 -3.14 -5.47
CA ARG A 29 -20.29 -2.89 -5.31
C ARG A 29 -20.05 -1.40 -5.16
N ALA A 30 -19.17 -1.03 -4.24
CA ALA A 30 -18.66 0.33 -4.18
C ALA A 30 -17.82 0.64 -5.41
N ARG A 31 -17.84 1.89 -5.86
CA ARG A 31 -17.23 2.33 -7.10
C ARG A 31 -16.14 3.36 -6.83
N GLY A 32 -15.10 3.34 -7.64
CA GLY A 32 -14.02 4.29 -7.52
C GLY A 32 -13.15 4.37 -8.75
N VAL A 33 -12.36 5.43 -8.83
CA VAL A 33 -11.44 5.70 -9.93
C VAL A 33 -10.07 6.08 -9.38
N LEU A 34 -9.02 5.56 -10.02
CA LEU A 34 -7.66 5.98 -9.73
C LEU A 34 -7.44 7.38 -10.35
N LEU A 35 -6.78 8.27 -9.61
CA LEU A 35 -6.46 9.62 -10.08
C LEU A 35 -4.98 9.69 -10.47
N ASP A 36 -4.62 10.54 -11.43
CA ASP A 36 -3.21 10.77 -11.78
C ASP A 36 -2.46 11.56 -10.70
N ALA A 37 -3.18 12.36 -9.90
CA ALA A 37 -2.61 13.11 -8.80
C ALA A 37 -2.03 12.18 -7.72
N VAL A 38 -0.82 12.49 -7.25
CA VAL A 38 -0.17 11.78 -6.14
C VAL A 38 -0.61 12.37 -4.79
N GLY A 39 -0.84 11.51 -3.82
CA GLY A 39 -1.15 11.85 -2.44
C GLY A 39 0.09 12.28 -1.66
N THR A 40 -0.10 12.79 -0.45
CA THR A 40 1.00 13.30 0.38
C THR A 40 2.01 12.23 0.81
N ASN A 41 1.64 10.94 0.71
CA ASN A 41 2.52 9.82 1.04
C ASN A 41 3.34 9.29 -0.15
N GLY A 42 3.04 9.70 -1.39
CA GLY A 42 3.64 9.14 -2.63
C GLY A 42 2.78 8.06 -3.31
N SER A 43 1.58 7.74 -2.81
CA SER A 43 0.65 6.86 -3.54
C SER A 43 -0.26 7.67 -4.44
N ARG A 44 -0.69 7.12 -5.59
CA ARG A 44 -1.73 7.76 -6.43
C ARG A 44 -3.02 7.90 -5.62
N LYS A 45 -3.65 9.07 -5.73
CA LYS A 45 -4.95 9.31 -5.10
C LYS A 45 -6.00 8.40 -5.72
N PHE A 46 -7.02 8.09 -4.94
CA PHE A 46 -8.14 7.28 -5.36
C PHE A 46 -9.44 7.96 -4.94
N ARG A 47 -10.38 8.09 -5.86
CA ARG A 47 -11.68 8.70 -5.60
C ARG A 47 -12.73 7.62 -5.45
N ILE A 48 -13.40 7.61 -4.31
CA ILE A 48 -14.65 6.86 -4.14
C ILE A 48 -15.76 7.68 -4.81
N LEU A 49 -16.56 7.05 -5.66
CA LEU A 49 -17.65 7.73 -6.34
C LEU A 49 -18.90 7.82 -5.46
N ALA A 50 -19.66 8.90 -5.63
CA ALA A 50 -20.96 9.10 -5.01
C ALA A 50 -21.90 7.92 -5.27
N GLY A 51 -22.75 7.64 -4.29
CA GLY A 51 -23.64 6.48 -4.26
C GLY A 51 -22.94 5.15 -3.96
N SER A 52 -21.63 5.14 -3.67
CA SER A 52 -20.96 3.92 -3.25
C SER A 52 -21.43 3.46 -1.87
N PRO A 53 -21.82 2.18 -1.69
CA PRO A 53 -22.10 1.66 -0.37
C PRO A 53 -20.84 1.64 0.50
N ALA A 54 -21.04 1.75 1.80
CA ALA A 54 -20.03 1.51 2.82
C ALA A 54 -20.65 0.68 3.95
N ARG A 55 -19.88 -0.21 4.55
CA ARG A 55 -20.35 -0.96 5.72
C ARG A 55 -20.58 0.05 6.85
N ASP A 56 -21.59 -0.09 7.70
CA ASP A 56 -21.73 0.80 8.86
C ASP A 56 -20.75 0.40 9.99
N ARG A 57 -20.69 -0.90 10.26
CA ARG A 57 -19.85 -1.48 11.30
C ARG A 57 -18.36 -1.40 10.97
N GLU A 58 -17.57 -1.05 11.98
CA GLU A 58 -16.11 -1.13 11.95
C GLU A 58 -15.61 -2.35 12.74
N MET A 59 -14.47 -2.92 12.35
CA MET A 59 -13.83 -3.94 13.17
C MET A 59 -13.29 -3.28 14.46
N PRO A 60 -13.41 -3.89 15.65
CA PRO A 60 -13.04 -3.26 16.92
C PRO A 60 -11.59 -2.72 16.96
N SER A 61 -10.67 -3.43 16.32
CA SER A 61 -9.26 -3.06 16.30
C SER A 61 -8.90 -2.04 15.21
N PHE A 62 -9.86 -1.66 14.35
CA PHE A 62 -9.61 -0.80 13.20
C PHE A 62 -9.21 0.61 13.62
N SER A 63 -9.94 1.23 14.54
CA SER A 63 -9.58 2.56 15.07
C SER A 63 -8.28 2.57 15.87
N THR A 64 -7.88 1.41 16.42
CA THR A 64 -6.63 1.28 17.17
C THR A 64 -5.43 1.14 16.25
N HIS A 65 -5.50 0.32 15.20
CA HIS A 65 -4.36 0.10 14.33
C HIS A 65 -4.36 1.02 13.11
N PHE A 66 -5.51 1.43 12.58
CA PHE A 66 -5.64 2.25 11.36
C PHE A 66 -6.34 3.58 11.69
N ALA A 67 -5.82 4.27 12.71
CA ALA A 67 -6.47 5.46 13.27
C ALA A 67 -6.68 6.60 12.24
N GLY A 68 -5.78 6.75 11.27
CA GLY A 68 -5.94 7.74 10.19
C GLY A 68 -7.20 7.48 9.36
N THR A 69 -7.35 6.25 8.88
CA THR A 69 -8.51 5.81 8.09
C THR A 69 -9.79 5.87 8.92
N ALA A 70 -9.76 5.38 10.16
CA ALA A 70 -10.91 5.44 11.07
C ALA A 70 -11.32 6.89 11.40
N ARG A 71 -10.36 7.78 11.64
CA ARG A 71 -10.62 9.21 11.91
C ARG A 71 -11.26 9.90 10.70
N MET A 72 -10.75 9.64 9.49
CA MET A 72 -11.33 10.18 8.26
C MET A 72 -12.76 9.69 8.09
N ARG A 73 -12.98 8.38 8.21
CA ARG A 73 -14.30 7.76 8.12
C ARG A 73 -15.29 8.33 9.14
N ALA A 74 -14.89 8.47 10.41
CA ALA A 74 -15.73 9.10 11.43
C ALA A 74 -16.03 10.58 11.11
N GLY A 75 -15.07 11.30 10.52
CA GLY A 75 -15.25 12.66 10.03
C GLY A 75 -16.28 12.74 8.91
N LEU A 76 -16.22 11.83 7.94
CA LEU A 76 -17.19 11.73 6.84
C LEU A 76 -18.59 11.40 7.35
N LYS A 77 -18.73 10.51 8.35
CA LYS A 77 -20.02 10.24 9.01
C LYS A 77 -20.58 11.50 9.67
N ARG A 78 -19.77 12.22 10.45
CA ARG A 78 -20.21 13.47 11.12
C ARG A 78 -20.65 14.55 10.15
N LYS A 79 -20.00 14.65 8.99
CA LYS A 79 -20.35 15.61 7.93
C LYS A 79 -21.57 15.18 7.09
N GLY A 80 -22.10 13.97 7.29
CA GLY A 80 -23.19 13.43 6.47
C GLY A 80 -22.76 12.96 5.08
N VAL A 81 -21.45 12.91 4.80
CA VAL A 81 -20.90 12.40 3.53
C VAL A 81 -21.00 10.88 3.47
N LEU A 82 -20.72 10.19 4.58
CA LEU A 82 -21.09 8.79 4.75
C LEU A 82 -22.33 8.72 5.63
N ARG A 83 -23.49 8.56 5.00
CA ARG A 83 -24.80 8.59 5.70
C ARG A 83 -25.52 7.25 5.57
N PRO A 84 -26.49 6.93 6.44
CA PRO A 84 -27.34 5.77 6.26
C PRO A 84 -27.95 5.72 4.86
N SER A 85 -27.84 4.58 4.19
CA SER A 85 -28.39 4.40 2.85
C SER A 85 -29.91 4.23 2.92
N THR A 86 -30.61 4.85 1.97
CA THR A 86 -32.03 4.59 1.72
C THR A 86 -32.23 3.39 0.80
N ARG A 87 -31.21 3.01 0.03
CA ARG A 87 -31.22 1.89 -0.92
C ARG A 87 -30.88 0.57 -0.24
N TRP A 88 -29.99 0.60 0.75
CA TRP A 88 -29.52 -0.59 1.48
C TRP A 88 -29.66 -0.39 3.00
N PRO A 89 -30.80 -0.78 3.59
CA PRO A 89 -31.01 -0.69 5.03
C PRO A 89 -29.88 -1.37 5.84
N GLY A 90 -29.36 -0.67 6.85
CA GLY A 90 -28.23 -1.15 7.68
C GLY A 90 -26.84 -0.90 7.09
N TRP A 91 -26.76 -0.28 5.90
CA TRP A 91 -25.51 0.16 5.28
C TRP A 91 -25.43 1.68 5.23
N LEU A 92 -24.22 2.17 4.98
CA LEU A 92 -23.96 3.57 4.67
C LEU A 92 -23.81 3.74 3.16
N GLU A 93 -23.89 4.97 2.72
CA GLU A 93 -23.73 5.38 1.34
C GLU A 93 -22.97 6.70 1.27
N ALA A 94 -22.04 6.80 0.32
CA ALA A 94 -21.33 8.03 0.01
C ALA A 94 -22.29 9.02 -0.68
N ALA A 95 -22.60 10.14 -0.05
CA ALA A 95 -23.48 11.16 -0.59
C ALA A 95 -22.82 11.99 -1.71
N GLU A 96 -21.49 12.03 -1.72
CA GLU A 96 -20.65 12.76 -2.67
C GLU A 96 -19.36 11.97 -2.93
N ASP A 97 -18.56 12.43 -3.89
CA ASP A 97 -17.25 11.86 -4.20
C ASP A 97 -16.25 12.11 -3.05
N ILE A 98 -15.42 11.13 -2.74
CA ILE A 98 -14.45 11.20 -1.63
C ILE A 98 -13.04 10.91 -2.15
N ASP A 99 -12.18 11.92 -2.12
CA ASP A 99 -10.77 11.76 -2.46
C ASP A 99 -9.97 11.19 -1.30
N CYS A 100 -9.29 10.07 -1.59
CA CYS A 100 -8.42 9.37 -0.65
C CYS A 100 -6.98 9.43 -1.13
N GLY A 101 -6.04 9.41 -0.17
CA GLY A 101 -4.60 9.45 -0.46
C GLY A 101 -4.04 8.17 -1.08
N SER A 102 -4.81 7.07 -1.12
CA SER A 102 -4.43 5.81 -1.74
C SER A 102 -5.67 4.93 -2.00
N PRO A 103 -5.57 3.90 -2.86
CA PRO A 103 -6.63 2.89 -3.04
C PRO A 103 -6.92 2.06 -1.79
N SER A 104 -5.89 1.70 -1.00
CA SER A 104 -6.06 0.94 0.25
C SER A 104 -6.80 1.75 1.30
N PHE A 105 -6.46 3.03 1.43
CA PHE A 105 -7.15 3.96 2.31
C PHE A 105 -8.62 4.09 1.92
N ALA A 106 -8.92 4.23 0.62
CA ALA A 106 -10.29 4.28 0.11
C ALA A 106 -11.09 3.02 0.45
N ALA A 107 -10.50 1.83 0.21
CA ALA A 107 -11.13 0.57 0.57
C ALA A 107 -11.41 0.49 2.08
N GLY A 108 -10.44 0.87 2.91
CA GLY A 108 -10.59 0.88 4.36
C GLY A 108 -11.67 1.84 4.86
N VAL A 109 -11.81 3.01 4.23
CA VAL A 109 -12.90 3.97 4.51
C VAL A 109 -14.26 3.33 4.26
N LEU A 110 -14.42 2.51 3.22
CA LEU A 110 -15.71 1.88 2.89
C LEU A 110 -16.00 0.64 3.72
N VAL A 111 -14.98 -0.20 3.96
CA VAL A 111 -15.14 -1.49 4.64
C VAL A 111 -15.15 -1.36 6.17
N GLY A 112 -14.51 -0.33 6.71
CA GLY A 112 -14.31 -0.20 8.16
C GLY A 112 -13.37 -1.26 8.73
N ALA A 113 -12.43 -1.72 7.91
CA ALA A 113 -11.40 -2.70 8.25
C ALA A 113 -10.18 -2.51 7.33
N PRO A 114 -9.01 -3.09 7.66
CA PRO A 114 -7.85 -3.07 6.79
C PRO A 114 -8.15 -3.86 5.50
N CYS A 115 -7.83 -3.26 4.35
CA CYS A 115 -8.07 -3.84 3.03
C CYS A 115 -6.86 -3.62 2.13
N ASN A 116 -6.63 -4.54 1.19
CA ASN A 116 -5.60 -4.37 0.18
C ASN A 116 -6.25 -3.81 -1.08
N GLY A 117 -6.34 -2.48 -1.18
CA GLY A 117 -7.02 -1.81 -2.29
C GLY A 117 -6.47 -2.20 -3.66
N TRP A 118 -5.20 -2.59 -3.75
CA TRP A 118 -4.59 -2.99 -5.02
C TRP A 118 -5.15 -4.31 -5.58
N ILE A 119 -5.65 -5.18 -4.70
CA ILE A 119 -6.24 -6.48 -5.06
C ILE A 119 -7.76 -6.43 -4.97
N ASP A 120 -8.28 -5.71 -3.98
CA ASP A 120 -9.70 -5.68 -3.64
C ASP A 120 -10.50 -4.79 -4.61
N TRP A 121 -9.90 -3.70 -5.10
CA TRP A 121 -10.46 -2.91 -6.19
C TRP A 121 -10.25 -3.64 -7.52
N LYS A 122 -11.34 -3.93 -8.23
CA LYS A 122 -11.32 -4.69 -9.49
C LYS A 122 -12.19 -4.05 -10.54
N THR A 123 -11.83 -4.17 -11.81
CA THR A 123 -12.75 -3.80 -12.88
C THR A 123 -13.98 -4.71 -12.89
N GLU A 124 -14.98 -4.38 -13.70
CA GLU A 124 -16.14 -5.25 -13.92
C GLU A 124 -15.73 -6.68 -14.34
N ALA A 125 -14.67 -6.80 -15.14
CA ALA A 125 -14.09 -8.08 -15.57
C ALA A 125 -13.32 -8.84 -14.46
N GLY A 126 -13.26 -8.30 -13.24
CA GLY A 126 -12.59 -8.92 -12.11
C GLY A 126 -11.06 -8.74 -12.09
N ILE A 127 -10.52 -7.89 -12.97
CA ILE A 127 -9.08 -7.61 -13.06
C ILE A 127 -8.70 -6.65 -11.91
N PRO A 128 -7.73 -6.99 -11.05
CA PRO A 128 -7.33 -6.15 -9.93
C PRO A 128 -6.64 -4.87 -10.38
N LEU A 129 -6.76 -3.82 -9.57
CA LEU A 129 -6.11 -2.53 -9.79
C LEU A 129 -4.59 -2.67 -9.99
N SER A 130 -3.95 -3.64 -9.34
CA SER A 130 -2.52 -3.93 -9.51
C SER A 130 -2.10 -4.18 -10.96
N ASP A 131 -2.98 -4.75 -11.79
CA ASP A 131 -2.63 -5.12 -13.17
C ASP A 131 -2.66 -3.91 -14.11
N PHE A 132 -3.24 -2.80 -13.65
CA PHE A 132 -3.22 -1.50 -14.34
C PHE A 132 -2.06 -0.62 -13.86
N MET A 133 -1.18 -1.16 -13.01
CA MET A 133 -0.07 -0.43 -12.41
C MET A 133 1.26 -1.03 -12.85
N GLU A 134 2.03 -0.26 -13.60
CA GLU A 134 3.32 -0.72 -14.14
C GLU A 134 4.26 -1.21 -13.03
N GLY A 135 4.87 -2.38 -13.26
CA GLY A 135 5.87 -2.95 -12.38
C GLY A 135 5.35 -3.62 -11.10
N VAL A 136 4.05 -3.70 -10.83
CA VAL A 136 3.51 -4.40 -9.65
C VAL A 136 3.24 -5.87 -9.99
N ARG A 137 4.12 -6.81 -9.60
CA ARG A 137 3.89 -8.24 -9.82
C ARG A 137 2.90 -8.85 -8.80
N SER A 138 1.83 -9.46 -9.29
CA SER A 138 0.83 -10.17 -8.47
C SER A 138 1.43 -11.41 -7.77
N GLY A 139 0.94 -11.73 -6.56
CA GLY A 139 1.45 -12.84 -5.71
C GLY A 139 1.15 -12.60 -4.22
N LEU A 140 1.38 -13.59 -3.36
CA LEU A 140 1.08 -13.49 -1.92
C LEU A 140 1.82 -12.31 -1.24
N SER A 141 1.12 -11.61 -0.34
CA SER A 141 1.68 -10.53 0.48
C SER A 141 2.82 -11.05 1.37
N ARG A 142 3.93 -10.33 1.38
CA ARG A 142 5.13 -10.63 2.18
C ARG A 142 5.24 -9.68 3.38
N SER A 143 6.05 -10.07 4.36
CA SER A 143 6.44 -9.19 5.47
C SER A 143 7.93 -8.85 5.37
N TRP A 144 8.26 -7.57 5.50
CA TRP A 144 9.61 -7.02 5.36
C TRP A 144 10.05 -6.37 6.65
N LEU A 145 11.28 -6.62 7.10
CA LEU A 145 11.92 -5.85 8.15
C LEU A 145 12.82 -4.81 7.50
N VAL A 146 12.51 -3.52 7.68
CA VAL A 146 13.32 -2.42 7.13
C VAL A 146 13.89 -1.61 8.30
N ARG A 147 15.22 -1.45 8.31
CA ARG A 147 15.94 -0.79 9.40
C ARG A 147 16.27 0.63 8.99
N GLY A 148 15.63 1.61 9.63
CA GLY A 148 15.89 3.05 9.44
C GLY A 148 16.39 3.76 10.69
N ASN A 149 16.65 3.01 11.76
CA ASN A 149 16.94 3.54 13.09
C ASN A 149 18.41 3.90 13.33
N ASN A 150 19.29 3.66 12.35
CA ASN A 150 20.69 4.07 12.40
C ASN A 150 21.25 4.34 10.99
N VAL A 151 20.62 5.27 10.26
CA VAL A 151 21.10 5.70 8.94
C VAL A 151 21.94 6.96 9.15
N SER A 152 23.26 6.85 8.98
CA SER A 152 24.22 7.94 9.24
C SER A 152 24.04 8.61 10.62
N GLY A 153 23.71 7.82 11.65
CA GLY A 153 23.49 8.30 13.03
C GLY A 153 22.12 8.95 13.28
N ALA A 154 21.20 8.91 12.31
CA ALA A 154 19.84 9.41 12.45
C ALA A 154 18.81 8.26 12.51
N ASP A 155 17.81 8.43 13.37
CA ASP A 155 16.60 7.63 13.34
C ASP A 155 15.60 8.25 12.34
N LEU A 156 15.63 7.73 11.11
CA LEU A 156 14.70 8.14 10.05
C LEU A 156 13.27 7.66 10.33
N VAL A 157 13.09 6.65 11.18
CA VAL A 157 11.77 6.10 11.48
C VAL A 157 10.91 7.17 12.13
N GLN A 158 11.40 7.77 13.21
CA GLN A 158 10.65 8.79 13.97
C GLN A 158 10.57 10.13 13.22
N LYS A 159 11.66 10.53 12.56
CA LYS A 159 11.77 11.86 11.97
C LYS A 159 11.10 11.98 10.60
N LEU A 160 11.05 10.88 9.84
CA LEU A 160 10.69 10.91 8.42
C LEU A 160 9.62 9.89 8.05
N TRP A 161 9.81 8.63 8.43
CA TRP A 161 8.97 7.53 7.93
C TRP A 161 7.56 7.54 8.50
N LEU A 162 7.44 7.63 9.83
CA LEU A 162 6.14 7.68 10.49
C LEU A 162 5.36 8.97 10.17
N PRO A 163 5.98 10.17 10.25
CA PRO A 163 5.26 11.41 9.96
C PRO A 163 4.80 11.53 8.50
N GLU A 164 5.62 11.06 7.55
CA GLU A 164 5.32 11.21 6.12
C GLU A 164 4.64 9.99 5.49
N GLY A 165 4.41 8.93 6.26
CA GLY A 165 3.74 7.73 5.74
C GLY A 165 4.55 7.05 4.65
N ARG A 166 5.84 6.83 4.89
CA ARG A 166 6.75 6.20 3.91
C ARG A 166 7.86 5.40 4.56
N VAL A 167 8.57 4.63 3.75
CA VAL A 167 9.85 3.98 4.10
C VAL A 167 10.87 4.35 3.04
N SER A 168 12.15 4.44 3.40
CA SER A 168 13.22 4.71 2.44
C SER A 168 14.39 3.74 2.56
N LEU A 169 15.13 3.61 1.46
CA LEU A 169 16.39 2.90 1.40
C LEU A 169 17.46 3.87 0.87
N ALA A 170 18.61 3.92 1.55
CA ALA A 170 19.73 4.73 1.11
C ALA A 170 20.34 4.10 -0.15
N ALA A 171 20.42 4.87 -1.23
CA ALA A 171 20.97 4.41 -2.50
C ALA A 171 21.80 5.53 -3.17
N PRO A 172 22.83 6.06 -2.49
CA PRO A 172 23.47 7.35 -2.82
C PRO A 172 24.17 7.44 -4.17
N ARG A 173 24.42 6.31 -4.83
CA ARG A 173 25.04 6.30 -6.17
C ARG A 173 24.13 5.65 -7.22
N LEU A 174 22.87 5.41 -6.87
CA LEU A 174 21.95 4.79 -7.79
C LEU A 174 21.55 5.83 -8.83
N ARG A 175 21.99 5.62 -10.07
CA ARG A 175 21.59 6.49 -11.18
C ARG A 175 20.07 6.61 -11.32
N GLN A 176 19.63 7.73 -11.85
CA GLN A 176 18.21 7.98 -12.13
C GLN A 176 17.69 7.01 -13.20
N GLY A 177 16.40 6.68 -13.10
CA GLY A 177 15.73 5.80 -14.05
C GLY A 177 15.80 4.30 -13.70
N VAL A 178 16.35 3.95 -12.52
CA VAL A 178 16.25 2.58 -11.99
C VAL A 178 14.91 2.44 -11.27
N GLY A 179 13.88 2.08 -12.05
CA GLY A 179 12.50 1.99 -11.59
C GLY A 179 12.10 0.65 -10.99
N GLN A 180 10.83 0.61 -10.59
CA GLN A 180 10.18 -0.59 -10.07
C GLN A 180 10.24 -1.76 -11.06
N GLY A 181 10.50 -2.97 -10.55
CA GLY A 181 10.50 -4.19 -11.35
C GLY A 181 11.82 -4.52 -12.07
N VAL A 182 12.87 -3.72 -11.86
CA VAL A 182 14.22 -3.96 -12.42
C VAL A 182 14.72 -5.39 -12.15
N SER A 183 15.36 -6.02 -13.14
CA SER A 183 15.91 -7.36 -12.98
C SER A 183 17.14 -7.37 -12.07
N LYS A 184 17.40 -8.51 -11.42
CA LYS A 184 18.56 -8.69 -10.55
C LYS A 184 19.87 -8.60 -11.35
N GLU A 185 19.86 -9.08 -12.59
CA GLU A 185 20.98 -9.03 -13.52
C GLU A 185 21.30 -7.58 -13.90
N ARG A 186 20.28 -6.75 -14.17
CA ARG A 186 20.47 -5.33 -14.45
C ARG A 186 21.02 -4.60 -13.23
N LEU A 187 20.55 -4.92 -12.03
CA LEU A 187 21.09 -4.36 -10.78
C LEU A 187 22.57 -4.74 -10.56
N ARG A 188 22.98 -5.98 -10.88
CA ARG A 188 24.39 -6.37 -10.81
C ARG A 188 25.28 -5.50 -11.70
N ALA A 189 24.85 -5.25 -12.94
CA ALA A 189 25.57 -4.38 -13.87
C ALA A 189 25.66 -2.94 -13.35
N ILE A 190 24.54 -2.39 -12.85
CA ILE A 190 24.49 -1.03 -12.26
C ILE A 190 25.44 -0.91 -11.07
N VAL A 191 25.39 -1.86 -10.13
CA VAL A 191 26.21 -1.81 -8.91
C VAL A 191 27.70 -1.96 -9.24
N GLU A 192 28.05 -2.80 -10.20
CA GLU A 192 29.46 -2.92 -10.60
C GLU A 192 29.99 -1.64 -11.25
N GLU A 193 29.20 -0.98 -12.08
CA GLU A 193 29.55 0.30 -12.72
C GLU A 193 29.63 1.45 -11.70
N ASP A 194 28.62 1.60 -10.85
CA ASP A 194 28.43 2.80 -10.03
C ASP A 194 29.11 2.68 -8.62
N TRP A 195 29.44 1.46 -8.17
CA TRP A 195 30.14 1.18 -6.89
C TRP A 195 31.47 0.44 -7.04
N GLY A 196 31.91 0.17 -8.27
CA GLY A 196 33.04 -0.69 -8.64
C GLY A 196 34.29 -0.59 -7.76
N THR A 197 34.69 0.64 -7.42
CA THR A 197 35.98 0.93 -6.75
C THR A 197 35.87 1.27 -5.26
N THR A 198 34.67 1.51 -4.73
CA THR A 198 34.48 1.99 -3.33
C THR A 198 33.87 0.91 -2.42
N ALA A 199 33.16 -0.07 -2.97
CA ALA A 199 32.54 -1.15 -2.19
C ALA A 199 33.28 -2.47 -2.38
N THR A 200 33.45 -3.23 -1.31
CA THR A 200 33.93 -4.61 -1.36
C THR A 200 32.93 -5.50 -2.10
N TYR A 201 33.39 -6.66 -2.59
CA TYR A 201 32.54 -7.62 -3.27
C TYR A 201 31.29 -8.03 -2.44
N ASN A 202 31.47 -8.30 -1.14
CA ASN A 202 30.36 -8.68 -0.26
C ASN A 202 29.38 -7.51 -0.06
N GLN A 203 29.87 -6.28 0.11
CA GLN A 203 29.01 -5.09 0.20
C GLN A 203 28.20 -4.86 -1.08
N LYS A 204 28.79 -5.13 -2.26
CA LYS A 204 28.06 -5.07 -3.54
C LYS A 204 26.94 -6.10 -3.59
N LEU A 205 27.19 -7.35 -3.17
CA LEU A 205 26.17 -8.39 -3.14
C LEU A 205 25.00 -8.04 -2.19
N GLU A 206 25.31 -7.55 -1.00
CA GLU A 206 24.29 -7.09 -0.04
C GLU A 206 23.44 -5.95 -0.64
N LEU A 207 24.09 -4.95 -1.25
CA LEU A 207 23.39 -3.84 -1.92
C LEU A 207 22.48 -4.33 -3.06
N ILE A 208 22.94 -5.29 -3.87
CA ILE A 208 22.14 -5.89 -4.94
C ILE A 208 20.89 -6.56 -4.38
N GLU A 209 21.01 -7.33 -3.28
CA GLU A 209 19.85 -7.97 -2.66
C GLU A 209 18.88 -6.95 -2.08
N GLU A 210 19.37 -5.92 -1.39
CA GLU A 210 18.55 -4.86 -0.81
C GLU A 210 17.80 -4.06 -1.88
N LEU A 211 18.50 -3.61 -2.92
CA LEU A 211 17.90 -2.91 -4.06
C LEU A 211 16.87 -3.78 -4.77
N HIS A 212 17.19 -5.06 -5.02
CA HIS A 212 16.26 -5.98 -5.68
C HIS A 212 15.04 -6.28 -4.81
N ALA A 213 15.23 -6.43 -3.49
CA ALA A 213 14.13 -6.57 -2.55
C ALA A 213 13.22 -5.34 -2.58
N PHE A 214 13.78 -4.14 -2.49
CA PHE A 214 13.02 -2.89 -2.42
C PHE A 214 12.36 -2.53 -3.75
N LEU A 215 13.04 -2.63 -4.88
CA LEU A 215 12.54 -2.18 -6.19
C LEU A 215 11.67 -3.24 -6.89
N SER A 216 11.93 -4.52 -6.67
CA SER A 216 11.40 -5.57 -7.55
C SER A 216 10.60 -6.67 -6.85
N ARG A 217 10.75 -6.82 -5.53
CA ARG A 217 10.03 -7.83 -4.73
C ARG A 217 9.01 -7.23 -3.78
N MET A 218 9.32 -6.11 -3.15
CA MET A 218 8.43 -5.37 -2.27
C MET A 218 7.36 -4.70 -3.13
N LYS A 219 6.11 -4.82 -2.71
CA LYS A 219 4.98 -4.32 -3.49
C LYS A 219 3.84 -3.83 -2.61
N PRO A 220 2.92 -3.03 -3.16
CA PRO A 220 1.71 -2.66 -2.46
C PRO A 220 0.96 -3.87 -1.88
N GLY A 221 0.49 -3.72 -0.65
CA GLY A 221 -0.14 -4.79 0.12
C GLY A 221 0.83 -5.62 0.97
N ASP A 222 2.14 -5.52 0.75
CA ASP A 222 3.11 -6.13 1.65
C ASP A 222 3.14 -5.40 3.00
N THR A 223 3.44 -6.14 4.05
CA THR A 223 3.65 -5.60 5.39
C THR A 223 5.10 -5.15 5.55
N VAL A 224 5.30 -3.97 6.10
CA VAL A 224 6.61 -3.46 6.51
C VAL A 224 6.66 -3.31 8.02
N CYS A 225 7.74 -3.76 8.61
CA CYS A 225 8.04 -3.67 10.02
C CYS A 225 9.34 -2.90 10.20
N THR A 226 9.38 -1.94 11.12
CA THR A 226 10.60 -1.19 11.43
C THR A 226 10.79 -0.99 12.93
N PRO A 227 11.94 -1.39 13.50
CA PRO A 227 12.23 -1.17 14.90
C PRO A 227 12.79 0.25 15.12
N SER A 228 12.32 0.95 16.13
CA SER A 228 12.84 2.25 16.56
C SER A 228 12.47 2.51 18.03
N GLY A 229 13.42 2.98 18.84
CA GLY A 229 13.19 3.34 20.25
C GLY A 229 12.56 2.23 21.10
N GLY A 230 12.98 0.97 20.93
CA GLY A 230 12.42 -0.18 21.67
C GLY A 230 10.99 -0.56 21.27
N ARG A 231 10.51 -0.08 20.12
CA ARG A 231 9.20 -0.40 19.55
C ARG A 231 9.32 -0.92 18.12
N LEU A 232 8.41 -1.79 17.73
CA LEU A 232 8.21 -2.24 16.36
C LEU A 232 7.00 -1.52 15.75
N TYR A 233 7.25 -0.73 14.72
CA TYR A 233 6.20 -0.09 13.94
C TYR A 233 5.85 -0.99 12.75
N VAL A 234 4.56 -1.18 12.51
CA VAL A 234 4.04 -2.02 11.44
C VAL A 234 3.20 -1.17 10.52
N GLY A 235 3.39 -1.31 9.21
CA GLY A 235 2.62 -0.61 8.19
C GLY A 235 2.40 -1.48 6.96
N GLN A 236 1.60 -1.01 6.03
CA GLN A 236 1.38 -1.66 4.74
C GLN A 236 1.90 -0.79 3.61
N ILE A 237 2.67 -1.36 2.69
CA ILE A 237 3.09 -0.65 1.47
C ILE A 237 1.83 -0.28 0.68
N SER A 238 1.66 1.00 0.36
CA SER A 238 0.44 1.51 -0.27
C SER A 238 0.65 1.97 -1.71
N GLY A 239 1.84 1.79 -2.29
CA GLY A 239 2.20 2.29 -3.61
C GLY A 239 3.61 1.89 -4.10
N PRO A 240 3.97 2.35 -5.31
CA PRO A 240 5.18 1.91 -6.01
C PRO A 240 6.46 2.44 -5.35
N ALA A 241 7.61 1.92 -5.80
CA ALA A 241 8.89 2.50 -5.45
C ALA A 241 9.10 3.77 -6.28
N GLU A 242 9.49 4.84 -5.59
CA GLU A 242 9.82 6.12 -6.18
C GLU A 242 11.29 6.42 -5.95
N GLN A 243 11.96 6.90 -6.99
CA GLN A 243 13.28 7.48 -6.88
C GLN A 243 13.12 9.00 -6.78
N THR A 244 13.46 9.57 -5.62
CA THR A 244 13.49 11.02 -5.44
C THR A 244 14.93 11.49 -5.49
N GLY A 245 15.26 12.47 -6.32
CA GLY A 245 16.54 13.15 -6.23
C GLY A 245 16.62 13.87 -4.88
N SER A 246 17.43 13.37 -3.95
CA SER A 246 17.80 14.16 -2.77
C SER A 246 19.18 14.77 -3.00
N ASP A 247 19.34 16.04 -2.66
CA ASP A 247 20.64 16.74 -2.73
C ASP A 247 21.71 16.08 -1.81
N SER A 248 21.28 15.19 -0.90
CA SER A 248 22.13 14.47 0.04
C SER A 248 22.52 13.05 -0.38
N GLY A 249 21.85 12.45 -1.37
CA GLY A 249 22.04 11.03 -1.76
C GLY A 249 21.56 9.98 -0.73
N LEU A 250 21.16 10.38 0.47
CA LEU A 250 20.98 9.44 1.59
C LEU A 250 19.57 8.83 1.68
N SER A 251 18.60 9.31 0.91
CA SER A 251 17.19 8.85 0.98
C SER A 251 16.50 8.93 -0.38
N ASP A 252 17.11 8.26 -1.35
CA ASP A 252 16.74 8.42 -2.76
C ASP A 252 15.71 7.41 -3.23
N LEU A 253 15.58 6.25 -2.57
CA LEU A 253 14.51 5.29 -2.84
C LEU A 253 13.45 5.35 -1.74
N ARG A 254 12.20 5.55 -2.12
CA ARG A 254 11.07 5.68 -1.19
C ARG A 254 9.92 4.78 -1.61
N ARG A 255 9.13 4.34 -0.62
CA ARG A 255 7.83 3.70 -0.83
C ARG A 255 6.80 4.28 0.12
N PRO A 256 5.58 4.60 -0.34
CA PRO A 256 4.50 5.01 0.52
C PRO A 256 4.06 3.84 1.42
N VAL A 257 3.76 4.16 2.69
CA VAL A 257 3.37 3.22 3.74
C VAL A 257 2.21 3.78 4.53
N GLU A 258 1.16 2.98 4.69
CA GLU A 258 0.12 3.22 5.68
C GLU A 258 0.52 2.60 7.01
N TRP A 259 1.10 3.42 7.89
CA TRP A 259 1.52 3.00 9.22
C TRP A 259 0.35 2.77 10.15
N GLN A 260 0.52 1.79 11.03
CA GLN A 260 -0.36 1.66 12.17
C GLN A 260 -0.15 2.81 13.17
N SER A 261 -1.20 3.17 13.90
CA SER A 261 -1.17 4.35 14.78
C SER A 261 -0.25 4.22 16.00
N LYS A 262 0.13 2.99 16.38
CA LYS A 262 0.97 2.71 17.55
C LYS A 262 2.03 1.68 17.21
N GLY A 263 3.26 1.93 17.68
CA GLY A 263 4.32 0.93 17.73
C GLY A 263 4.13 -0.04 18.88
N HIS A 264 4.45 -1.31 18.65
CA HIS A 264 4.34 -2.40 19.62
C HIS A 264 5.65 -2.53 20.42
N PRO A 265 5.63 -2.87 21.71
CA PRO A 265 6.86 -3.12 22.46
C PRO A 265 7.76 -4.14 21.76
N TYR A 266 9.05 -3.83 21.64
CA TYR A 266 10.03 -4.68 20.98
C TYR A 266 11.34 -4.66 21.76
N GLN A 267 11.62 -5.75 22.47
CA GLN A 267 12.89 -5.96 23.15
C GLN A 267 13.83 -6.66 22.15
N GLY A 268 14.82 -5.91 21.65
CA GLY A 268 15.74 -6.40 20.65
C GLY A 268 16.78 -7.33 21.25
N ALA A 269 16.62 -8.64 21.07
CA ALA A 269 17.70 -9.62 21.09
C ALA A 269 17.32 -10.79 20.17
N GLY A 270 18.00 -10.93 19.03
CA GLY A 270 18.00 -12.13 18.19
C GLY A 270 16.66 -12.80 17.91
N ALA A 271 15.70 -12.14 17.25
CA ALA A 271 14.36 -12.70 17.04
C ALA A 271 13.91 -12.60 15.57
N ALA A 272 14.23 -13.65 14.80
CA ALA A 272 13.20 -14.21 13.92
C ALA A 272 12.09 -14.75 14.85
N ALA A 273 10.82 -14.41 14.57
CA ALA A 273 9.67 -14.49 15.49
C ALA A 273 9.69 -13.37 16.54
N VAL A 274 8.92 -12.28 16.41
CA VAL A 274 7.47 -12.28 16.57
C VAL A 274 6.86 -11.30 15.57
N LEU A 275 6.37 -11.81 14.45
CA LEU A 275 5.27 -11.17 13.74
C LEU A 275 3.99 -11.52 14.51
N PRO A 276 3.02 -10.62 14.68
CA PRO A 276 1.76 -10.96 15.31
C PRO A 276 1.08 -12.09 14.53
N ASP A 277 0.82 -13.19 15.24
CA ASP A 277 0.38 -14.50 14.73
C ASP A 277 -1.10 -14.53 14.28
N ARG A 278 -1.56 -13.49 13.58
CA ARG A 278 -2.92 -13.43 13.03
C ARG A 278 -2.92 -13.80 11.56
N LEU A 279 -2.85 -15.11 11.30
CA LEU A 279 -3.64 -15.87 10.32
C LEU A 279 -2.99 -17.25 10.08
N ARG A 280 -3.15 -18.18 11.03
CA ARG A 280 -3.10 -19.61 10.70
C ARG A 280 -4.52 -20.07 10.36
N ARG A 281 -4.74 -20.49 9.11
CA ARG A 281 -5.85 -21.39 8.80
C ARG A 281 -5.61 -22.67 9.60
N ARG A 282 -6.59 -23.06 10.42
CA ARG A 282 -6.66 -24.42 10.98
C ARG A 282 -6.93 -25.36 9.79
N PRO A 283 -6.08 -26.36 9.48
CA PRO A 283 -6.49 -27.40 8.55
C PRO A 283 -7.69 -28.17 9.14
N PRO A 284 -8.63 -28.66 8.31
CA PRO A 284 -9.69 -29.52 8.79
C PRO A 284 -9.07 -30.74 9.46
N GLY A 285 -9.49 -31.03 10.69
CA GLY A 285 -9.09 -32.25 11.39
C GLY A 285 -9.54 -33.48 10.60
N PRO A 286 -8.81 -34.61 10.68
CA PRO A 286 -9.22 -35.84 10.01
C PRO A 286 -10.59 -36.30 10.56
N PRO A 287 -11.44 -36.93 9.72
CA PRO A 287 -12.68 -37.52 10.19
C PRO A 287 -12.34 -38.65 11.17
N GLY A 288 -12.95 -38.59 12.36
CA GLY A 288 -12.71 -39.56 13.42
C GLY A 288 -13.17 -40.96 13.04
N ARG A 289 -12.38 -41.94 13.47
CA ARG A 289 -12.84 -43.16 14.13
C ARG A 289 -11.89 -43.48 15.26
#